data_AF-A0AAD7NPQ2-F1
#
_entry.id   AF-A0AAD7NPQ2-F1
#
_cell.length_a   1.000
_cell.length_b   1.000
_cell.length_c   1.000
_cell.angle_alpha   90.00
_cell.angle_beta   90.00
_cell.angle_gamma   90.00
#
_symmetry.space_group_name_H-M   'P 1'
#
loop_
_entity.id
_entity.type
_entity.pdbx_description
1 polymer ?
#
loop_
_entity_poly.entity_id
_entity_poly.type
_entity_poly.pdbx_seq_one_letter_code
_entity_poly.pdbx_strand_id
1 'polypeptide(L)'
;IQLAIITRSMQSDFCAWFPLAKPAVWASVLSIIDDRDPLETCGDAAMYVVLTEILLDRLRDDPNGEKIFRAIHGPLGTNSTFLHFLQSARCFTKGKTCPKHPGNAFEVFAGALASFESLTALKSWITLSFEPLIEAAIKAWKVFEKYVYLSLSIFCSFVYMD
;
A
#
# COMPACT_ATOMS: atom_id res chain seq x y z
N ILE A 1 7.54 -10.26 -1.94
CA ILE A 1 6.52 -9.22 -2.23
C ILE A 1 6.82 -7.94 -1.47
N GLN A 2 6.80 -7.92 -0.12
CA GLN A 2 7.11 -6.70 0.67
C GLN A 2 8.43 -6.02 0.25
N LEU A 3 9.50 -6.79 0.07
CA LEU A 3 10.79 -6.24 -0.39
C LEU A 3 10.66 -5.50 -1.73
N ALA A 4 9.89 -6.02 -2.68
CA ALA A 4 9.71 -5.39 -3.98
C ALA A 4 8.92 -4.07 -3.88
N ILE A 5 7.92 -4.00 -3.00
CA ILE A 5 7.17 -2.78 -2.70
C ILE A 5 8.11 -1.71 -2.13
N ILE A 6 8.90 -2.07 -1.10
CA ILE A 6 9.87 -1.16 -0.47
C ILE A 6 10.91 -0.71 -1.50
N THR A 7 11.51 -1.64 -2.26
CA THR A 7 12.49 -1.29 -3.30
C THR A 7 11.89 -0.33 -4.32
N ARG A 8 10.66 -0.55 -4.80
CA ARG A 8 10.00 0.37 -5.74
C ARG A 8 9.85 1.76 -5.14
N SER A 9 9.43 1.86 -3.88
CA SER A 9 9.21 3.14 -3.21
C SER A 9 10.48 3.97 -3.02
N MET A 10 11.65 3.32 -3.03
CA MET A 10 12.96 3.96 -2.85
C MET A 10 13.62 4.38 -4.17
N GLN A 11 13.05 4.04 -5.33
CA GLN A 11 13.60 4.43 -6.62
C GLN A 11 13.40 5.91 -6.89
N SER A 12 14.33 6.55 -7.60
CA SER A 12 14.33 8.00 -7.85
C SER A 12 13.18 8.48 -8.74
N ASP A 13 12.59 7.58 -9.53
CA ASP A 13 11.43 7.82 -10.38
C ASP A 13 10.10 7.59 -9.64
N PHE A 14 10.13 7.12 -8.39
CA PHE A 14 8.94 6.97 -7.58
C PHE A 14 8.51 8.35 -7.05
N CYS A 15 7.30 8.76 -7.38
CA CYS A 15 6.71 10.00 -6.89
C CYS A 15 5.56 9.69 -5.94
N ALA A 16 5.79 9.90 -4.65
CA ALA A 16 4.73 9.95 -3.64
C ALA A 16 4.32 11.40 -3.39
N TRP A 17 3.02 11.64 -3.31
CA TRP A 17 2.44 12.96 -3.10
C TRP A 17 1.14 12.83 -2.33
N PHE A 18 0.73 13.91 -1.68
CA PHE A 18 -0.56 14.06 -1.02
C PHE A 18 -1.45 14.96 -1.87
N PRO A 19 -2.74 14.62 -2.05
CA PRO A 19 -3.65 15.46 -2.81
C PRO A 19 -3.85 16.79 -2.09
N LEU A 20 -4.15 17.82 -2.88
CA LEU A 20 -4.62 19.07 -2.32
C LEU A 20 -5.95 18.81 -1.63
N ALA A 21 -5.92 18.81 -0.30
CA ALA A 21 -7.09 18.58 0.52
C ALA A 21 -7.63 19.88 1.13
N LYS A 22 -8.92 19.89 1.48
CA LYS A 22 -9.55 21.01 2.19
C LYS A 22 -8.79 21.32 3.51
N PRO A 23 -8.78 22.58 3.97
CA PRO A 23 -8.12 22.95 5.23
C PRO A 23 -8.55 22.10 6.44
N ALA A 24 -9.81 21.65 6.47
CA ALA A 24 -10.34 20.77 7.52
C ALA A 24 -9.59 19.42 7.61
N VAL A 25 -9.21 18.84 6.46
CA VAL A 25 -8.43 17.57 6.42
C VAL A 25 -7.08 17.78 7.11
N TRP A 26 -6.37 18.85 6.74
CA TRP A 26 -5.07 19.17 7.34
C TRP A 26 -5.17 19.56 8.81
N ALA A 27 -6.22 20.29 9.21
CA ALA A 27 -6.45 20.64 10.61
C ALA A 27 -6.62 19.39 11.49
N SER A 28 -7.34 18.38 10.99
CA SER A 28 -7.50 17.09 11.68
C SER A 28 -6.24 16.23 11.70
N VAL A 29 -5.42 16.25 10.64
CA VAL A 29 -4.14 15.52 10.62
C VAL A 29 -3.14 16.13 11.62
N LEU A 30 -3.19 17.45 11.79
CA LEU A 30 -2.30 18.21 12.68
C LEU A 30 -2.83 18.37 14.11
N SER A 31 -3.99 17.78 14.45
CA SER A 31 -4.58 17.88 15.79
C SER A 31 -3.82 17.07 16.85
N ILE A 32 -4.21 17.25 18.12
CA ILE A 32 -3.63 16.53 19.26
C ILE A 32 -3.85 15.01 19.10
N ILE A 33 -2.91 14.22 19.62
CA ILE A 33 -2.80 12.77 19.42
C ILE A 33 -4.12 12.02 19.65
N ASP A 34 -4.80 12.28 20.76
CA ASP A 34 -5.97 11.50 21.17
C ASP A 34 -7.20 11.72 20.26
N ASP A 35 -7.26 12.86 19.57
CA ASP A 35 -8.32 13.15 18.60
C ASP A 35 -8.09 12.45 17.24
N ARG A 36 -6.91 11.84 17.04
CA ARG A 36 -6.53 11.19 15.77
C ARG A 36 -6.85 9.71 15.73
N ASP A 37 -6.97 9.03 16.87
CA ASP A 37 -7.22 7.59 16.94
C ASP A 37 -8.50 7.15 16.17
N PRO A 38 -9.63 7.91 16.19
CA PRO A 38 -10.79 7.59 15.35
C PRO A 38 -10.52 7.73 13.84
N LEU A 39 -9.71 8.73 13.45
CA LEU A 39 -9.35 8.95 12.05
C LEU A 39 -8.33 7.92 11.56
N GLU A 40 -7.39 7.50 12.41
CA GLU A 40 -6.49 6.39 12.14
C GLU A 40 -7.29 5.10 11.87
N THR A 41 -8.22 4.76 12.78
CA THR A 41 -9.08 3.58 12.64
C THR A 41 -9.94 3.65 11.37
N CYS A 42 -10.53 4.83 11.09
CA CYS A 42 -11.29 5.05 9.85
C CYS A 42 -10.40 4.94 8.62
N GLY A 43 -9.18 5.45 8.69
CA GLY A 43 -8.19 5.42 7.63
C GLY A 43 -7.73 4.02 7.27
N ASP A 44 -7.39 3.19 8.25
CA ASP A 44 -7.03 1.78 8.04
C ASP A 44 -8.17 1.02 7.34
N ALA A 45 -9.40 1.16 7.85
CA ALA A 45 -10.58 0.53 7.23
C ALA A 45 -10.85 1.05 5.81
N ALA A 46 -10.73 2.36 5.59
CA ALA A 46 -10.93 2.96 4.27
C ALA A 46 -9.86 2.52 3.27
N MET A 47 -8.60 2.44 3.71
CA MET A 47 -7.49 1.91 2.91
C MET A 47 -7.69 0.44 2.56
N TYR A 48 -8.14 -0.38 3.51
CA TYR A 48 -8.47 -1.78 3.27
C TYR A 48 -9.51 -1.93 2.16
N VAL A 49 -10.61 -1.16 2.23
CA VAL A 49 -11.69 -1.20 1.23
C VAL A 49 -11.20 -0.70 -0.13
N VAL A 50 -10.52 0.44 -0.17
CA VAL A 50 -10.01 1.04 -1.41
C VAL A 50 -9.00 0.14 -2.10
N LEU A 51 -8.03 -0.42 -1.36
CA LEU A 51 -7.06 -1.36 -1.92
C LEU A 51 -7.75 -2.64 -2.41
N THR A 52 -8.74 -3.13 -1.67
CA THR A 52 -9.55 -4.29 -2.10
C THR A 52 -10.20 -4.02 -3.45
N GLU A 53 -10.92 -2.90 -3.60
CA GLU A 53 -11.58 -2.55 -4.86
C GLU A 53 -10.59 -2.41 -6.03
N ILE A 54 -9.49 -1.66 -5.82
CA ILE A 54 -8.47 -1.45 -6.85
C ILE A 54 -7.89 -2.80 -7.31
N LEU A 55 -7.57 -3.69 -6.38
CA LEU A 55 -6.98 -4.99 -6.70
C LEU A 55 -7.98 -5.91 -7.39
N LEU A 56 -9.24 -5.94 -6.96
CA LEU A 56 -10.28 -6.73 -7.63
C LEU A 56 -10.53 -6.25 -9.07
N ASP A 57 -10.52 -4.94 -9.29
CA ASP A 57 -10.63 -4.38 -10.63
C ASP A 57 -9.41 -4.71 -11.49
N ARG A 58 -8.20 -4.59 -10.93
CA ARG A 58 -6.94 -4.85 -11.64
C ARG A 58 -6.75 -6.33 -12.01
N LEU A 59 -7.23 -7.23 -11.16
CA LEU A 59 -7.00 -8.67 -11.27
C LEU A 59 -8.19 -9.45 -11.85
N ARG A 60 -9.27 -8.75 -12.23
CA ARG A 60 -10.53 -9.34 -12.68
C ARG A 60 -10.38 -10.39 -13.77
N ASP A 61 -9.52 -10.12 -14.75
CA ASP A 61 -9.32 -10.96 -15.93
C ASP A 61 -8.04 -11.81 -15.84
N ASP A 62 -7.30 -11.76 -14.72
CA ASP A 62 -6.11 -12.60 -14.52
C ASP A 62 -6.57 -13.97 -13.97
N PRO A 63 -6.23 -15.09 -14.63
CA PRO A 63 -6.64 -16.43 -14.17
C PRO A 63 -6.06 -16.80 -12.79
N ASN A 64 -4.98 -16.12 -12.36
CA ASN A 64 -4.41 -16.26 -11.03
C ASN A 64 -4.83 -15.11 -10.08
N GLY A 65 -5.79 -14.28 -10.48
CA GLY A 65 -6.18 -13.05 -9.79
C GLY A 65 -6.46 -13.24 -8.29
N GLU A 66 -7.18 -14.29 -7.91
CA GLU A 66 -7.44 -14.60 -6.49
C GLU A 66 -6.16 -14.88 -5.69
N LYS A 67 -5.23 -15.67 -6.26
CA LYS A 67 -3.96 -16.00 -5.60
C LYS A 67 -3.07 -14.77 -5.48
N ILE A 68 -3.02 -13.95 -6.53
CA ILE A 68 -2.29 -12.69 -6.54
C ILE A 68 -2.86 -11.77 -5.47
N PHE A 69 -4.18 -11.57 -5.45
CA PHE A 69 -4.90 -10.73 -4.49
C PHE A 69 -4.51 -11.10 -3.06
N ARG A 70 -4.68 -12.37 -2.68
CA ARG A 70 -4.36 -12.87 -1.32
C ARG A 70 -2.91 -12.63 -0.93
N ALA A 71 -1.99 -12.71 -1.89
CA ALA A 71 -0.57 -12.56 -1.63
C ALA A 71 -0.10 -11.10 -1.53
N ILE A 72 -0.73 -10.17 -2.25
CA ILE A 72 -0.26 -8.78 -2.32
C ILE A 72 -1.07 -7.79 -1.50
N HIS A 73 -2.34 -8.09 -1.19
CA HIS A 73 -3.23 -7.19 -0.44
C HIS A 73 -2.64 -6.78 0.91
N GLY A 74 -2.31 -7.78 1.75
CA GLY A 74 -1.71 -7.55 3.06
C GLY A 74 -0.43 -6.69 3.00
N PRO A 75 0.59 -7.06 2.22
CA PRO A 75 1.81 -6.26 2.03
C PRO A 75 1.58 -4.79 1.65
N LEU A 76 0.62 -4.50 0.77
CA LEU A 76 0.30 -3.14 0.33
C LEU A 76 -0.32 -2.28 1.43
N GLY A 77 -1.11 -2.88 2.31
CA GLY A 77 -1.75 -2.21 3.45
C GLY A 77 -0.92 -2.17 4.74
N THR A 78 0.38 -2.47 4.69
CA THR A 78 1.20 -2.47 5.92
C THR A 78 1.69 -1.07 6.31
N ASN A 79 1.85 -0.87 7.62
CA ASN A 79 2.54 0.28 8.19
C ASN A 79 3.94 0.53 7.59
N SER A 80 4.65 -0.53 7.20
CA SER A 80 5.95 -0.40 6.51
C SER A 80 5.79 0.27 5.14
N THR A 81 4.80 -0.15 4.35
CA THR A 81 4.51 0.45 3.05
C THR A 81 4.13 1.92 3.20
N PHE A 82 3.28 2.26 4.17
CA PHE A 82 2.88 3.64 4.46
C PHE A 82 4.05 4.52 4.90
N LEU A 83 4.93 4.00 5.78
CA LEU A 83 6.15 4.71 6.19
C LEU A 83 7.05 5.04 5.01
N HIS A 84 7.29 4.07 4.11
CA HIS A 84 8.15 4.29 2.95
C HIS A 84 7.53 5.27 1.96
N PHE A 85 6.20 5.21 1.75
CA PHE A 85 5.48 6.20 0.96
C PHE A 85 5.69 7.61 1.50
N LEU A 86 5.54 7.78 2.81
CA LEU A 86 5.72 9.05 3.52
C LEU A 86 7.14 9.62 3.44
N GLN A 87 8.15 8.74 3.52
CA GLN A 87 9.54 9.12 3.34
C GLN A 87 9.79 9.63 1.91
N SER A 88 9.24 8.95 0.90
CA SER A 88 9.38 9.35 -0.50
C SER A 88 8.63 10.64 -0.84
N ALA A 89 7.50 10.91 -0.16
CA ALA A 89 6.78 12.18 -0.27
C ALA A 89 7.52 13.36 0.40
N ARG A 90 8.65 13.12 1.07
CA ARG A 90 9.42 14.09 1.86
C ARG A 90 8.60 14.78 2.96
N CYS A 91 7.47 14.18 3.36
CA CYS A 91 6.61 14.70 4.43
C CYS A 91 7.25 14.52 5.82
N PHE A 92 8.21 13.60 5.95
CA PHE A 92 8.92 13.33 7.19
C PHE A 92 10.43 13.43 7.00
N THR A 93 10.98 14.61 7.30
CA THR A 93 12.43 14.78 7.46
C THR A 93 12.86 14.38 8.87
N LYS A 94 13.91 13.56 9.00
CA LYS A 94 14.57 13.25 10.29
C LYS A 94 14.77 14.55 11.09
N GLY A 95 14.17 14.66 12.28
CA GLY A 95 14.59 15.67 13.27
C GLY A 95 13.52 16.52 13.93
N LYS A 96 12.22 16.37 13.65
CA LYS A 96 11.19 17.05 14.46
C LYS A 96 10.12 16.06 14.88
N THR A 97 10.12 15.77 16.19
CA THR A 97 9.05 15.16 17.00
C THR A 97 7.82 14.74 16.18
N CYS A 98 7.80 13.49 15.71
CA CYS A 98 6.56 12.89 15.25
C CYS A 98 5.94 12.11 16.43
N PRO A 99 4.77 12.53 16.92
CA PRO A 99 4.09 11.86 18.02
C PRO A 99 3.34 10.64 17.49
N LYS A 100 3.78 9.43 17.89
CA LYS A 100 3.33 8.10 17.41
C LYS A 100 3.67 7.83 15.93
N HIS A 101 3.77 6.55 15.57
CA HIS A 101 4.43 6.04 14.36
C HIS A 101 4.04 6.77 13.06
N PRO A 102 4.97 7.00 12.11
CA PRO A 102 4.64 7.67 10.84
C PRO A 102 3.58 6.94 10.01
N GLY A 103 3.46 5.61 10.13
CA GLY A 103 2.37 4.85 9.48
C GLY A 103 0.98 5.37 9.85
N ASN A 104 0.77 5.68 11.13
CA ASN A 104 -0.46 6.27 11.65
C ASN A 104 -0.78 7.62 10.99
N ALA A 105 0.23 8.42 10.63
CA ALA A 105 -0.01 9.71 9.97
C ALA A 105 -0.58 9.54 8.55
N PHE A 106 -0.20 8.48 7.84
CA PHE A 106 -0.78 8.13 6.55
C PHE A 106 -2.25 7.71 6.71
N GLU A 107 -2.53 6.84 7.69
CA GLU A 107 -3.88 6.37 8.00
C GLU A 107 -4.78 7.52 8.44
N VAL A 108 -4.32 8.41 9.33
CA VAL A 108 -5.06 9.60 9.74
C VAL A 108 -5.38 10.50 8.54
N PHE A 109 -4.44 10.70 7.61
CA PHE A 109 -4.71 11.46 6.39
C PHE A 109 -5.76 10.75 5.52
N ALA A 110 -5.63 9.43 5.32
CA ALA A 110 -6.60 8.65 4.55
C ALA A 110 -8.01 8.73 5.17
N GLY A 111 -8.12 8.60 6.49
CA GLY A 111 -9.37 8.71 7.24
C GLY A 111 -9.98 10.11 7.15
N ALA A 112 -9.15 11.16 7.27
CA ALA A 112 -9.60 12.54 7.11
C ALA A 112 -10.07 12.83 5.67
N LEU A 113 -9.33 12.37 4.66
CA LEU A 113 -9.71 12.52 3.25
C LEU A 113 -11.03 11.79 2.95
N ALA A 114 -11.19 10.56 3.44
CA ALA A 114 -12.42 9.80 3.29
C ALA A 114 -13.61 10.47 3.99
N SER A 115 -13.40 11.04 5.18
CA SER A 115 -14.45 11.61 6.02
C SER A 115 -14.90 13.01 5.59
N PHE A 116 -13.96 13.87 5.16
CA PHE A 116 -14.25 15.29 4.85
C PHE A 116 -14.37 15.59 3.35
N GLU A 117 -13.91 14.68 2.49
CA GLU A 117 -14.07 14.80 1.04
C GLU A 117 -14.95 13.69 0.48
N SER A 118 -14.43 12.47 0.37
CA SER A 118 -15.20 11.27 0.02
C SER A 118 -14.29 10.05 -0.06
N LEU A 119 -14.89 8.85 0.02
CA LEU A 119 -14.19 7.60 -0.31
C LEU A 119 -13.70 7.58 -1.77
N THR A 120 -14.43 8.23 -2.69
CA THR A 120 -14.02 8.36 -4.10
C THR A 120 -12.75 9.20 -4.27
N ALA A 121 -12.58 10.27 -3.49
CA ALA A 121 -11.37 11.08 -3.49
C ALA A 121 -10.17 10.25 -2.99
N LEU A 122 -10.34 9.50 -1.90
CA LEU A 122 -9.33 8.55 -1.41
C LEU A 122 -8.98 7.51 -2.48
N LYS A 123 -9.98 6.84 -3.07
CA LYS A 123 -9.77 5.85 -4.14
C LYS A 123 -8.99 6.41 -5.31
N SER A 124 -9.32 7.63 -5.76
CA SER A 124 -8.64 8.28 -6.88
C SER A 124 -7.17 8.56 -6.57
N TRP A 125 -6.87 9.07 -5.36
CA TRP A 125 -5.50 9.30 -4.93
C TRP A 125 -4.71 8.00 -4.77
N ILE A 126 -5.28 6.96 -4.13
CA ILE A 126 -4.59 5.67 -3.95
C ILE A 126 -4.37 4.99 -5.30
N THR A 127 -5.34 5.01 -6.21
CA THR A 127 -5.18 4.44 -7.56
C THR A 127 -3.94 5.03 -8.24
N LEU A 128 -3.76 6.35 -8.22
CA LEU A 128 -2.62 7.00 -8.87
C LEU A 128 -1.29 6.76 -8.13
N SER A 129 -1.31 6.83 -6.81
CA SER A 129 -0.10 6.85 -5.99
C SER A 129 0.44 5.45 -5.67
N PHE A 130 -0.44 4.43 -5.60
CA PHE A 130 -0.07 3.05 -5.34
C PHE A 130 0.12 2.21 -6.60
N GLU A 131 -0.29 2.69 -7.79
CA GLU A 131 -0.11 1.95 -9.05
C GLU A 131 1.31 1.37 -9.21
N PRO A 132 2.41 2.13 -9.01
CA PRO A 132 3.75 1.56 -9.16
C PRO A 132 4.07 0.47 -8.13
N LEU A 133 3.50 0.57 -6.92
CA LEU A 133 3.68 -0.40 -5.84
C LEU A 133 2.90 -1.69 -6.11
N ILE A 134 1.67 -1.56 -6.63
CA ILE A 134 0.82 -2.67 -7.05
C ILE A 134 1.51 -3.45 -8.17
N GLU A 135 2.00 -2.76 -9.20
CA GLU A 135 2.74 -3.38 -10.30
C GLU A 135 4.00 -4.11 -9.82
N ALA A 136 4.76 -3.49 -8.91
CA ALA A 136 5.93 -4.12 -8.29
C ALA A 136 5.56 -5.39 -7.50
N ALA A 137 4.44 -5.36 -6.76
CA ALA A 137 3.95 -6.49 -5.99
C ALA A 137 3.49 -7.65 -6.89
N ILE A 138 2.70 -7.36 -7.94
CA ILE A 138 2.23 -8.34 -8.94
C ILE A 138 3.43 -8.97 -9.64
N LYS A 139 4.39 -8.16 -10.11
CA LYS A 139 5.61 -8.67 -10.76
C LYS A 139 6.41 -9.58 -9.84
N ALA A 140 6.58 -9.18 -8.57
CA ALA A 140 7.29 -10.01 -7.59
C ALA A 140 6.58 -11.35 -7.34
N TRP A 141 5.24 -11.36 -7.32
CA TRP A 141 4.47 -12.59 -7.19
C TRP A 141 4.65 -13.51 -8.40
N LYS A 142 4.56 -12.97 -9.63
CA LYS A 142 4.74 -13.76 -10.87
C LYS A 142 6.15 -14.39 -10.96
N VAL A 143 7.16 -13.65 -10.50
CA VAL A 143 8.54 -14.17 -10.40
C VAL A 143 8.62 -15.31 -9.37
N PHE A 144 8.04 -15.12 -8.18
CA PHE A 144 8.01 -16.14 -7.14
C PHE A 144 7.30 -17.42 -7.61
N GLU A 145 6.11 -17.29 -8.21
CA GLU A 145 5.34 -18.42 -8.74
C GLU A 145 6.18 -19.23 -9.75
N LYS A 146 6.84 -18.56 -10.70
CA LYS A 146 7.70 -19.22 -11.70
C LYS A 146 8.82 -20.06 -11.05
N TYR A 147 9.49 -19.53 -10.02
CA TYR A 147 10.58 -20.25 -9.37
C TYR A 147 10.10 -21.43 -8.52
N VAL A 148 8.93 -21.32 -7.89
CA VAL A 148 8.31 -22.44 -7.15
C VAL A 148 7.93 -23.58 -8.11
N TYR A 149 7.36 -23.27 -9.27
CA TYR A 149 7.06 -24.31 -10.26
C TYR A 149 8.33 -24.97 -10.81
N LEU A 150 9.39 -24.19 -11.07
CA LEU A 150 10.65 -24.72 -11.57
C LEU A 150 11.33 -25.65 -10.56
N SER A 151 11.34 -25.28 -9.27
CA SER A 151 11.94 -26.13 -8.23
C SER A 151 11.15 -27.42 -8.03
N LEU A 152 9.82 -27.37 -8.07
CA LEU A 152 8.96 -28.55 -8.01
C LEU A 152 9.13 -29.45 -9.22
N SER A 153 9.21 -28.89 -10.44
CA SER A 153 9.44 -29.71 -11.65
C SER A 153 10.78 -30.43 -11.61
N ILE A 154 11.84 -29.74 -11.16
CA ILE A 154 13.17 -30.34 -11.01
C ILE A 154 13.12 -31.46 -9.97
N PHE A 155 12.52 -31.21 -8.80
CA PHE A 155 12.39 -32.22 -7.75
C PHE A 155 11.63 -33.46 -8.23
N CYS A 156 10.49 -33.29 -8.91
CA CYS A 156 9.75 -34.40 -9.49
C CYS A 156 10.57 -35.15 -10.55
N SER A 157 11.31 -34.45 -11.42
CA SER A 157 12.19 -35.12 -12.39
C SER A 157 13.28 -35.97 -11.75
N PHE A 158 13.75 -35.63 -10.54
CA PHE A 158 14.69 -36.47 -9.80
C PHE A 158 14.03 -37.65 -9.08
N VAL A 159 12.78 -37.50 -8.61
CA VAL A 159 12.05 -38.56 -7.91
C VAL A 159 11.53 -39.67 -8.85
N TYR A 160 11.32 -39.37 -10.14
CA TYR A 160 10.82 -40.33 -11.14
C TYR A 160 11.90 -40.90 -12.08
N MET A 161 13.19 -40.69 -11.79
CA MET A 161 14.31 -41.30 -12.53
C MET A 161 15.00 -42.47 -11.79
N ASP A 162 14.45 -42.89 -10.64
CA ASP A 162 14.80 -44.14 -9.94
C ASP A 162 13.66 -45.17 -10.09
#